data_AF-A0A9J6EZX8-F1
#
_entry.id   AF-A0A9J6EZX8-F1
#
_cell.length_a   1.000
_cell.length_b   1.000
_cell.length_c   1.000
_cell.angle_alpha   90.00
_cell.angle_beta   90.00
_cell.angle_gamma   90.00
#
_symmetry.space_group_name_H-M   'P 1'
#
loop_
_entity.id
_entity.type
_entity.pdbx_description
1 polymer ?
#
loop_
_entity_poly.entity_id
_entity_poly.type
_entity_poly.pdbx_seq_one_letter_code
_entity_poly.pdbx_strand_id
1 'polypeptide(L)'
;MDEAMMLEWIRLVWNRRASALLRLRSMLVLDAFRGHLTDAVKRALDDGKMHLAVIPSGMTSTLQPLDVALNKPFKDLEYQDNSLDGTEGDALWEAASDKLSSSEDTGASLD
;
A
#
# COMPACT_ATOMS: atom_id res chain seq x y z
N MET A 1 8.01 -3.50 2.30
CA MET A 1 8.77 -2.64 3.22
C MET A 1 8.90 -3.38 4.54
N ASP A 2 10.10 -3.67 5.03
CA ASP A 2 10.27 -4.38 6.32
C ASP A 2 10.07 -3.43 7.52
N GLU A 3 10.14 -3.98 8.74
CA GLU A 3 9.94 -3.19 9.97
C GLU A 3 10.93 -2.02 10.07
N ALA A 4 12.22 -2.26 9.82
CA ALA A 4 13.25 -1.23 9.95
C ALA A 4 13.00 -0.08 8.98
N MET A 5 12.65 -0.40 7.74
CA MET A 5 12.35 0.61 6.72
C MET A 5 11.03 1.33 7.02
N MET A 6 10.03 0.66 7.61
CA MET A 6 8.80 1.31 8.09
C MET A 6 9.09 2.33 9.19
N LEU A 7 9.91 1.96 10.18
CA LEU A 7 10.29 2.86 11.28
C LEU A 7 11.08 4.07 10.77
N GLU A 8 12.00 3.87 9.83
CA GLU A 8 12.72 4.95 9.19
C GLU A 8 11.80 5.88 8.40
N TRP A 9 10.87 5.32 7.62
CA TRP A 9 9.88 6.09 6.87
C TRP A 9 8.97 6.91 7.79
N ILE A 10 8.50 6.35 8.91
CA ILE A 10 7.72 7.08 9.91
C ILE A 10 8.52 8.29 10.41
N ARG A 11 9.81 8.09 10.74
CA ARG A 11 10.67 9.14 11.27
C ARG A 11 10.97 10.24 10.26
N LEU A 12 11.31 9.87 9.02
CA LEU A 12 11.83 10.78 8.01
C LEU A 12 10.73 11.46 7.19
N VAL A 13 9.66 10.74 6.89
CA VAL A 13 8.59 11.19 5.99
C VAL A 13 7.36 11.56 6.80
N TRP A 14 6.81 10.59 7.54
CA TRP A 14 5.49 10.75 8.13
C TRP A 14 5.44 11.83 9.21
N ASN A 15 6.43 11.83 10.11
CA ASN A 15 6.53 12.77 11.22
C ASN A 15 6.94 14.19 10.82
N ARG A 16 7.31 14.40 9.54
CA ARG A 16 7.66 15.72 9.02
C ARG A 16 6.52 16.45 8.33
N ARG A 17 5.37 15.81 8.17
CA ARG A 17 4.17 16.45 7.61
C ARG A 17 3.67 17.56 8.54
N ALA A 18 3.11 18.62 7.97
CA ALA A 18 2.63 19.77 8.73
C ALA A 18 1.66 19.39 9.88
N SER A 19 0.74 18.45 9.63
CA SER A 19 -0.18 17.94 10.65
C SER A 19 0.50 17.21 11.80
N ALA A 20 1.65 16.57 11.55
CA ALA A 20 2.45 15.90 12.59
C ALA A 20 3.18 16.92 13.48
N LEU A 21 3.68 18.01 12.90
CA LEU A 21 4.27 19.13 13.66
C LEU A 21 3.25 19.79 14.60
N LEU A 22 1.99 19.87 14.16
CA LEU A 22 0.87 20.37 14.97
C LEU A 22 0.29 19.30 15.92
N ARG A 23 0.86 18.09 15.94
CA ARG A 23 0.41 16.92 16.73
C ARG A 23 -1.10 16.65 16.62
N LEU A 24 -1.66 16.91 15.43
CA LEU A 24 -3.06 16.64 15.14
C LEU A 24 -3.26 15.13 14.98
N ARG A 25 -4.44 14.65 15.38
CA ARG A 25 -4.82 13.26 15.14
C ARG A 25 -4.84 13.01 13.64
N SER A 26 -4.23 11.92 13.21
CA SER A 26 -4.21 11.52 11.81
C SER A 26 -4.49 10.02 11.66
N MET A 27 -4.88 9.62 10.46
CA MET A 27 -5.11 8.22 10.10
C MET A 27 -4.14 7.86 8.98
N LEU A 28 -3.57 6.66 9.06
CA LEU A 28 -2.79 6.06 8.00
C LEU A 28 -3.49 4.78 7.57
N VAL A 29 -3.71 4.65 6.27
CA VAL A 29 -4.34 3.48 5.67
C VAL A 29 -3.24 2.70 4.94
N LEU A 30 -3.03 1.45 5.32
CA LEU A 30 -2.06 0.54 4.70
C LEU A 30 -2.72 -0.81 4.41
N ASP A 31 -2.14 -1.59 3.51
CA ASP A 31 -2.49 -3.01 3.37
C ASP A 31 -2.08 -3.84 4.60
N ALA A 32 -2.54 -5.08 4.64
CA ALA A 32 -2.24 -6.05 5.69
C ALA A 32 -0.84 -6.68 5.59
N PHE A 33 0.12 -6.05 4.88
CA PHE A 33 1.48 -6.58 4.79
C PHE A 33 2.13 -6.72 6.17
N ARG A 34 2.80 -7.85 6.43
CA ARG A 34 3.32 -8.21 7.76
C ARG A 34 4.27 -7.15 8.34
N GLY A 35 5.08 -6.50 7.50
CA GLY A 35 6.00 -5.44 7.91
C GLY A 35 5.29 -4.17 8.43
N HIS A 36 4.03 -3.94 8.06
CA HIS A 36 3.25 -2.80 8.53
C HIS A 36 2.60 -3.04 9.90
N LEU A 37 2.44 -4.32 10.28
CA LEU A 37 1.62 -4.73 11.43
C LEU A 37 2.43 -5.13 12.66
N THR A 38 3.74 -4.92 12.64
CA THR A 38 4.60 -5.25 13.78
C THR A 38 4.33 -4.32 14.96
N ASP A 39 4.60 -4.80 16.17
CA ASP A 39 4.34 -4.03 17.38
C ASP A 39 5.21 -2.76 17.45
N ALA A 40 6.44 -2.82 16.93
CA ALA A 40 7.31 -1.65 16.89
C ALA A 40 6.72 -0.55 16.01
N VAL A 41 6.19 -0.91 14.84
CA VAL A 41 5.52 0.02 13.92
C VAL A 41 4.26 0.59 14.57
N LYS A 42 3.39 -0.25 15.15
CA LYS A 42 2.18 0.22 15.84
C LYS A 42 2.47 1.22 16.97
N ARG A 43 3.48 0.93 17.81
CA ARG A 43 3.90 1.84 18.88
C ARG A 43 4.41 3.19 18.35
N ALA A 44 5.27 3.16 17.34
CA ALA A 44 5.81 4.38 16.72
C ALA A 44 4.70 5.29 16.14
N LEU A 45 3.63 4.66 15.65
CA LEU A 45 2.45 5.33 15.12
C LEU A 45 1.56 5.92 16.22
N ASP A 46 1.31 5.15 17.29
CA ASP A 46 0.52 5.60 18.44
C ASP A 46 1.19 6.78 19.17
N ASP A 47 2.52 6.78 19.32
CA ASP A 47 3.30 7.89 19.87
C ASP A 47 3.09 9.19 19.05
N GLY A 48 2.87 9.05 17.75
CA GLY A 48 2.53 10.11 16.82
C GLY A 48 1.06 10.55 16.82
N LYS A 49 0.22 10.02 17.74
CA LYS A 49 -1.24 10.19 17.76
C LYS A 49 -1.93 9.79 16.46
N MET A 50 -1.45 8.70 15.87
CA MET A 50 -1.92 8.25 14.58
C MET A 50 -2.66 6.91 14.68
N HIS A 51 -3.81 6.82 14.05
CA HIS A 51 -4.56 5.58 13.94
C HIS A 51 -4.18 4.82 12.67
N LEU A 52 -3.80 3.54 12.81
CA LEU A 52 -3.56 2.64 11.69
C LEU A 52 -4.87 1.95 11.28
N ALA A 53 -5.31 2.19 10.05
CA ALA A 53 -6.39 1.46 9.40
C ALA A 53 -5.79 0.46 8.40
N VAL A 54 -6.19 -0.81 8.51
CA VAL A 54 -5.65 -1.90 7.68
C VAL A 54 -6.68 -2.29 6.63
N ILE A 55 -6.25 -2.31 5.37
CA ILE A 55 -7.05 -2.83 4.26
C ILE A 55 -6.89 -4.35 4.19
N PRO A 56 -8.00 -5.11 4.14
CA PRO A 56 -7.94 -6.55 3.97
C PRO A 56 -7.18 -6.95 2.69
N SER A 57 -6.47 -8.09 2.73
CA SER A 57 -5.82 -8.65 1.54
C SER A 57 -6.85 -8.92 0.42
N GLY A 58 -6.41 -8.85 -0.83
CA GLY A 58 -7.29 -8.95 -2.01
C GLY A 58 -8.17 -7.71 -2.26
N MET A 59 -8.19 -6.72 -1.37
CA MET A 59 -9.02 -5.51 -1.53
C MET A 59 -8.22 -4.27 -1.97
N THR A 60 -6.92 -4.40 -2.18
CA THR A 60 -6.02 -3.28 -2.51
C THR A 60 -6.46 -2.56 -3.78
N SER A 61 -6.81 -3.32 -4.84
CA SER A 61 -7.28 -2.80 -6.13
C SER A 61 -8.61 -2.03 -6.08
N THR A 62 -9.32 -2.06 -4.96
CA THR A 62 -10.62 -1.39 -4.77
C THR A 62 -10.59 -0.37 -3.63
N LEU A 63 -9.89 -0.69 -2.54
CA LEU A 63 -9.90 0.07 -1.30
C LEU A 63 -8.64 0.89 -1.06
N GLN A 64 -7.51 0.63 -1.74
CA GLN A 64 -6.34 1.52 -1.65
C GLN A 64 -6.52 2.71 -2.60
N PRO A 65 -6.67 3.95 -2.09
CA PRO A 65 -6.80 5.11 -2.95
C PRO A 65 -5.57 5.34 -3.82
N LEU A 66 -4.39 4.96 -3.32
CA LEU A 66 -3.15 5.02 -4.09
C LEU A 66 -3.22 4.10 -5.32
N ASP A 67 -3.70 2.87 -5.16
CA ASP A 67 -3.78 1.93 -6.28
C ASP A 67 -4.83 2.33 -7.32
N VAL A 68 -6.03 2.69 -6.86
CA VAL A 68 -7.16 3.02 -7.75
C VAL A 68 -6.96 4.36 -8.44
N ALA A 69 -6.56 5.40 -7.70
CA ALA A 69 -6.62 6.77 -8.19
C ALA A 69 -5.28 7.29 -8.74
N LEU A 70 -4.15 6.67 -8.37
CA LEU A 70 -2.81 7.15 -8.76
C LEU A 70 -2.02 6.10 -9.54
N ASN A 71 -1.84 4.89 -8.99
CA ASN A 71 -1.01 3.88 -9.64
C ASN A 71 -1.64 3.36 -10.93
N LYS A 72 -2.97 3.17 -10.99
CA LYS A 72 -3.65 2.77 -12.23
C LYS A 72 -3.41 3.77 -13.37
N PRO A 73 -3.78 5.07 -13.25
CA PRO A 73 -3.54 6.02 -14.33
C PRO A 73 -2.05 6.26 -14.62
N PHE A 74 -1.15 6.15 -13.63
CA PHE A 74 0.29 6.26 -13.87
C PHE A 74 0.81 5.09 -14.74
N LYS A 75 0.40 3.86 -14.43
CA LYS A 75 0.74 2.69 -15.23
C LYS A 75 0.12 2.77 -16.62
N ASP A 76 -1.15 3.19 -16.74
CA ASP A 76 -1.81 3.32 -18.04
C ASP A 76 -1.07 4.29 -18.97
N LEU A 77 -0.48 5.37 -18.42
CA LEU A 77 0.37 6.29 -19.19
C LEU A 77 1.72 5.67 -19.60
N GLU A 78 2.34 4.89 -18.72
CA GLU A 78 3.57 4.13 -19.02
C GLU A 78 3.32 3.07 -20.10
N TYR A 79 2.17 2.38 -20.04
CA TYR A 79 1.76 1.40 -21.05
C TYR A 79 1.37 2.07 -22.37
N GLN A 80 0.77 3.26 -22.38
CA GLN A 80 0.50 4.00 -23.63
C GLN A 80 1.78 4.43 -24.34
N ASP A 81 2.83 4.80 -23.61
CA ASP A 81 4.15 5.14 -24.18
C ASP A 81 4.86 3.88 -24.72
N ASN A 82 4.76 2.75 -24.01
CA ASN A 82 5.24 1.45 -24.46
C ASN A 82 4.37 0.82 -25.57
N SER A 83 3.10 1.21 -25.74
CA SER A 83 2.19 0.68 -26.76
C SER A 83 2.52 1.19 -28.17
N LEU A 84 3.44 2.14 -28.32
CA LEU A 84 3.98 2.52 -29.64
C LEU A 84 4.85 1.40 -30.25
N ASP A 85 5.23 0.38 -29.47
CA ASP A 85 5.87 -0.89 -29.89
C ASP A 85 4.85 -1.94 -30.38
N GLY A 86 3.60 -1.88 -29.91
CA GLY A 86 2.50 -2.67 -30.46
C GLY A 86 2.42 -4.12 -30.00
N THR A 87 2.58 -4.43 -28.71
CA THR A 87 2.28 -5.77 -28.18
C THR A 87 1.49 -5.77 -26.85
N GLU A 88 0.26 -6.31 -26.90
CA GLU A 88 -0.51 -7.02 -25.84
C GLU A 88 -0.59 -6.50 -24.38
N GLY A 89 -0.28 -5.23 -24.08
CA GLY A 89 -0.20 -4.73 -22.69
C GLY A 89 -1.51 -4.73 -21.87
N ASP A 90 -2.62 -4.29 -22.47
CA ASP A 90 -3.84 -3.96 -21.70
C ASP A 90 -4.59 -5.19 -21.16
N ALA A 91 -4.61 -6.29 -21.91
CA ALA A 91 -5.29 -7.53 -21.49
C ALA A 91 -4.51 -8.28 -20.40
N LEU A 92 -3.19 -8.12 -20.36
CA LEU A 92 -2.33 -8.73 -19.36
C LEU A 92 -2.47 -8.09 -17.98
N TRP A 93 -2.73 -6.77 -17.92
CA TRP A 93 -2.86 -6.07 -16.64
C TRP A 93 -4.13 -6.46 -15.88
N GLU A 94 -5.29 -6.47 -16.55
CA GLU A 94 -6.55 -6.88 -15.91
C GLU A 94 -6.47 -8.36 -15.48
N ALA A 95 -5.86 -9.24 -16.30
CA ALA A 95 -5.63 -10.64 -15.95
C ALA A 95 -4.60 -10.83 -14.81
N ALA A 96 -3.56 -9.99 -14.72
CA ALA A 96 -2.56 -10.04 -13.66
C ALA A 96 -3.10 -9.50 -12.33
N SER A 97 -3.93 -8.45 -12.38
CA SER A 97 -4.63 -7.89 -11.22
C SER A 97 -5.56 -8.94 -10.58
N ASP A 98 -6.31 -9.68 -11.40
CA ASP A 98 -7.16 -10.80 -10.94
C ASP A 98 -6.35 -11.97 -10.37
N LYS A 99 -5.21 -12.31 -10.96
CA LYS A 99 -4.37 -13.42 -10.47
C LYS A 99 -3.62 -13.07 -9.18
N LEU A 100 -3.19 -11.83 -9.01
CA LEU A 100 -2.50 -11.39 -7.79
C LEU A 100 -3.45 -11.41 -6.59
N SER A 101 -4.70 -10.97 -6.81
CA SER A 101 -5.82 -11.08 -5.85
C SER A 101 -6.06 -12.53 -5.39
N SER A 102 -6.02 -13.50 -6.31
CA SER A 102 -6.29 -14.91 -6.00
C SER A 102 -5.15 -15.68 -5.31
N SER A 103 -3.91 -15.18 -5.34
CA SER A 103 -2.73 -15.94 -4.87
C SER A 103 -2.41 -15.76 -3.38
N GLU A 104 -2.91 -14.69 -2.76
CA GLU A 104 -2.68 -14.38 -1.35
C GLU A 104 -3.53 -15.23 -0.38
N ASP A 105 -4.54 -15.96 -0.90
CA ASP A 105 -5.54 -16.69 -0.11
C ASP A 105 -5.09 -18.10 0.34
N THR A 106 -3.95 -18.60 -0.15
CA THR A 106 -3.51 -19.99 0.11
C THR A 106 -2.57 -20.16 1.33
N GLY A 107 -2.30 -19.10 2.08
CA GLY A 107 -1.28 -19.09 3.14
C GLY A 107 -1.77 -19.29 4.58
N ALA A 108 -3.06 -19.57 4.82
CA ALA A 108 -3.61 -19.68 6.17
C ALA A 108 -4.19 -21.08 6.45
N SER A 109 -3.31 -22.08 6.62
CA SER A 109 -3.62 -23.25 7.43
C SER A 109 -2.49 -23.45 8.44
N LEU A 110 -2.77 -23.12 9.70
CA LEU A 110 -2.00 -23.56 10.84
C LEU A 110 -2.99 -24.07 11.88
N ASP A 111 -2.96 -25.39 12.07
CA ASP A 111 -3.41 -26.09 13.28
C ASP A 111 -2.65 -25.58 14.53
#